data_AF-R6PMF3-F1
#
_entry.id   AF-R6PMF3-F1
#
_cell.length_a   1.000
_cell.length_b   1.000
_cell.length_c   1.000
_cell.angle_alpha   90.00
_cell.angle_beta   90.00
_cell.angle_gamma   90.00
#
_symmetry.space_group_name_H-M   'P 1'
#
loop_
_entity.id
_entity.type
_entity.pdbx_description
1 polymer ?
#
loop_
_entity_poly.entity_id
_entity_poly.type
_entity_poly.pdbx_seq_one_letter_code
_entity_poly.pdbx_strand_id
1 'polypeptide(L)'
;MKKAFKFSYMVLLSLVAFAISSCTSDYDYTGAPKVANEVYFSNAQQSKIELSKSNSSFVITLHRVKTEGEQTVLLKYTADEGSIFNVPNHVTFADGKAEAPITITYNPENLQYGTYNGGTISVASEDCDTTYGIGSFTFKAGATEWMDITSNKSMGAYREDVLTTFFGVDNAVDEVKIQKSVVEEGKYRIVNPYASWKGEEGTTYDSENDHYWVINATDPDFVYVETCHTGLAIGNYGEITVTSKVAYNLEGGASLDVIKSKKPEWFGTLKDGIITMPAKSLLISMANYNDGGLYEANNSGLFAIALPGKAIANYSVEAAYKGRFTDANDNDFAQVTMTLSNDVAKVKYALVPASSDLNATVSGIVDGSVASQEVSASGDIQVPFDETGKYVLVMVMYNANDEAVGSDVLNLSLKSSKDAAEVWNDVAAGTVTIGVKSYGSILFQKDPGVLMGEPVVTEGVLSQSGSDPTKFRITPFAVEKAPLEFTVAKDGSITVDTQETGLALQDGTAFLVTDIVTYFGADTDNGKLFASNGFLSKYDSSKKLYTFFNVYTDASDNAYAFESDTFEVTDEGEAKIHAAFAKAKKAAAHHSAVVSAKAHKMFVAKRGAWAK
;
A
#
# COMPACT_ATOMS: atom_id res chain seq x y z
N MET A 1 75.21 -30.72 -14.09
CA MET A 1 73.82 -31.15 -13.78
C MET A 1 72.91 -29.95 -14.04
N LYS A 2 72.22 -29.95 -15.19
CA LYS A 2 70.74 -30.04 -15.33
C LYS A 2 70.04 -28.77 -14.82
N LYS A 3 69.65 -27.80 -15.67
CA LYS A 3 68.50 -27.77 -16.63
C LYS A 3 67.19 -28.23 -16.00
N ALA A 4 66.32 -27.26 -15.69
CA ALA A 4 64.89 -27.32 -15.36
C ALA A 4 64.56 -25.94 -14.77
N PHE A 5 63.62 -25.09 -15.19
CA PHE A 5 62.49 -25.17 -16.09
C PHE A 5 62.18 -23.70 -16.49
N LYS A 6 62.58 -23.28 -17.69
CA LYS A 6 62.01 -22.13 -18.41
C LYS A 6 61.40 -22.70 -19.68
N PHE A 7 60.24 -23.34 -19.57
CA PHE A 7 59.50 -23.86 -20.72
C PHE A 7 58.08 -24.23 -20.29
N SER A 8 57.14 -23.26 -20.31
CA SER A 8 55.68 -23.52 -20.27
C SER A 8 54.83 -22.30 -20.64
N TYR A 9 55.32 -21.39 -21.48
CA TYR A 9 54.48 -20.32 -22.04
C TYR A 9 54.60 -20.15 -23.56
N MET A 10 55.14 -21.15 -24.25
CA MET A 10 55.43 -21.07 -25.69
C MET A 10 55.12 -22.35 -26.48
N VAL A 11 54.20 -23.21 -26.00
CA VAL A 11 53.80 -24.44 -26.71
C VAL A 11 52.28 -24.68 -26.76
N LEU A 12 51.43 -23.83 -26.14
CA LEU A 12 49.98 -23.89 -26.38
C LEU A 12 49.52 -23.05 -27.58
N LEU A 13 50.45 -22.62 -28.44
CA LEU A 13 50.20 -21.79 -29.63
C LEU A 13 50.48 -22.51 -30.95
N SER A 14 50.73 -23.83 -30.95
CA SER A 14 51.18 -24.57 -32.15
C SER A 14 50.37 -25.83 -32.47
N LEU A 15 49.09 -25.91 -32.09
CA LEU A 15 48.22 -27.05 -32.42
C LEU A 15 46.84 -26.69 -32.99
N VAL A 16 46.68 -25.52 -33.60
CA VAL A 16 45.59 -25.26 -34.57
C VAL A 16 46.15 -24.47 -35.75
N ALA A 17 47.13 -25.08 -36.42
CA ALA A 17 47.59 -24.66 -37.74
C ALA A 17 47.54 -25.88 -38.66
N PHE A 18 46.33 -26.28 -39.09
CA PHE A 18 46.09 -26.96 -40.35
C PHE A 18 44.63 -26.77 -40.78
N ALA A 19 44.34 -25.60 -41.35
CA ALA A 19 43.39 -25.44 -42.44
C ALA A 19 43.64 -24.08 -43.09
N ILE A 20 44.76 -23.98 -43.82
CA ILE A 20 44.94 -22.97 -44.85
C ILE A 20 44.29 -23.57 -46.11
N SER A 21 43.14 -23.06 -46.54
CA SER A 21 42.67 -23.02 -47.94
C SER A 21 41.17 -22.70 -48.02
N SER A 22 40.86 -21.55 -48.61
CA SER A 22 39.55 -21.00 -49.01
C SER A 22 38.67 -20.49 -47.84
N CYS A 23 38.30 -19.22 -47.71
CA CYS A 23 38.35 -18.06 -48.59
C CYS A 23 38.97 -16.88 -47.84
N THR A 24 40.08 -16.35 -48.35
CA THR A 24 40.45 -14.95 -48.12
C THR A 24 39.46 -14.09 -48.91
N SER A 25 38.37 -13.67 -48.26
CA SER A 25 37.88 -12.32 -48.48
C SER A 25 38.40 -11.52 -47.31
N ASP A 26 39.62 -11.00 -47.43
CA ASP A 26 40.02 -9.84 -46.67
C ASP A 26 39.03 -8.75 -47.08
N TYR A 27 37.95 -8.60 -46.31
CA TYR A 27 37.27 -7.33 -46.28
C TYR A 27 38.23 -6.43 -45.51
N ASP A 28 39.15 -5.80 -46.25
CA ASP A 28 39.65 -4.50 -45.89
C ASP A 28 38.40 -3.64 -45.68
N TYR A 29 37.98 -3.47 -44.43
CA TYR A 29 37.07 -2.39 -44.08
C TYR A 29 37.87 -1.11 -44.31
N THR A 30 37.85 -0.67 -45.57
CA THR A 30 38.07 0.72 -45.91
C THR A 30 36.90 1.46 -45.28
N GLY A 31 37.13 2.01 -44.08
CA GLY A 31 36.19 2.97 -43.51
C GLY A 31 35.85 3.99 -44.59
N ALA A 32 34.56 4.28 -44.75
CA ALA A 32 34.10 5.22 -45.77
C ALA A 32 35.03 6.45 -45.76
N PRO A 33 35.52 6.91 -46.93
CA PRO A 33 36.36 8.09 -46.97
C PRO A 33 35.66 9.22 -46.20
N LYS A 34 36.37 9.89 -45.28
CA LYS A 34 35.85 11.08 -44.60
C LYS A 34 35.24 11.99 -45.65
N VAL A 35 33.92 12.14 -45.64
CA VAL A 35 33.28 12.93 -46.67
C VAL A 35 33.68 14.38 -46.47
N ALA A 36 34.13 15.01 -47.55
CA ALA A 36 34.49 16.42 -47.51
C ALA A 36 33.22 17.22 -47.19
N ASN A 37 33.27 18.02 -46.13
CA ASN A 37 32.23 18.98 -45.72
C ASN A 37 30.92 18.39 -45.19
N GLU A 38 30.98 17.32 -44.39
CA GLU A 38 29.80 16.83 -43.69
C GLU A 38 29.31 17.80 -42.60
N VAL A 39 28.02 18.15 -42.64
CA VAL A 39 27.32 19.06 -41.73
C VAL A 39 26.01 18.42 -41.27
N TYR A 40 25.69 18.52 -39.97
CA TYR A 40 24.54 17.82 -39.41
C TYR A 40 23.99 18.45 -38.13
N PHE A 41 22.74 18.16 -37.81
CA PHE A 41 22.14 18.38 -36.49
C PHE A 41 22.31 17.15 -35.60
N SER A 42 22.61 17.36 -34.32
CA SER A 42 22.75 16.26 -33.36
C SER A 42 21.39 15.59 -33.07
N ASN A 43 21.38 14.26 -32.95
CA ASN A 43 20.20 13.50 -32.50
C ASN A 43 19.91 13.68 -31.00
N ALA A 44 20.89 14.12 -30.22
CA ALA A 44 20.73 14.45 -28.80
C ALA A 44 20.20 15.88 -28.57
N GLN A 45 20.06 16.68 -29.63
CA GLN A 45 19.55 18.04 -29.52
C GLN A 45 18.05 18.05 -29.23
N GLN A 46 17.65 18.77 -28.19
CA GLN A 46 16.24 18.86 -27.78
C GLN A 46 15.40 19.57 -28.84
N SER A 47 14.35 18.89 -29.32
CA SER A 47 13.40 19.42 -30.30
C SER A 47 12.25 20.20 -29.66
N LYS A 48 12.00 20.02 -28.35
CA LYS A 48 11.05 20.83 -27.57
C LYS A 48 11.83 21.83 -26.72
N ILE A 49 11.53 23.12 -26.87
CA ILE A 49 12.31 24.20 -26.27
C ILE A 49 11.40 25.07 -25.41
N GLU A 50 11.74 25.19 -24.13
CA GLU A 50 11.01 26.01 -23.17
C GLU A 50 11.49 27.46 -23.23
N LEU A 51 10.56 28.40 -23.39
CA LEU A 51 10.83 29.82 -23.54
C LEU A 51 10.29 30.63 -22.35
N SER A 52 10.98 31.73 -22.06
CA SER A 52 10.56 32.71 -21.04
C SER A 52 10.22 34.03 -21.72
N LYS A 53 9.20 34.73 -21.20
CA LYS A 53 8.87 36.10 -21.62
C LYS A 53 9.97 37.13 -21.31
N SER A 54 10.98 36.78 -20.51
CA SER A 54 12.13 37.63 -20.21
C SER A 54 13.26 37.55 -21.25
N ASN A 55 13.19 36.60 -22.20
CA ASN A 55 14.21 36.36 -23.21
C ASN A 55 13.61 36.61 -24.61
N SER A 56 14.45 36.87 -25.61
CA SER A 56 14.01 37.12 -27.00
C SER A 56 14.70 36.23 -28.04
N SER A 57 15.46 35.23 -27.59
CA SER A 57 16.18 34.30 -28.47
C SER A 57 16.52 32.99 -27.79
N PHE A 58 16.79 31.96 -28.58
CA PHE A 58 17.40 30.69 -28.17
C PHE A 58 18.33 30.18 -29.27
N VAL A 59 19.11 29.12 -28.98
CA VAL A 59 20.13 28.59 -29.90
C VAL A 59 19.81 27.16 -30.29
N ILE A 60 19.95 26.88 -31.58
CA ILE A 60 20.05 25.52 -32.14
C ILE A 60 21.48 25.36 -32.67
N THR A 61 22.15 24.27 -32.36
CA THR A 61 23.53 24.02 -32.79
C THR A 61 23.57 23.20 -34.06
N LEU A 62 24.41 23.63 -35.01
CA LEU A 62 24.79 22.88 -36.19
C LEU A 62 26.22 22.37 -36.02
N HIS A 63 26.48 21.14 -36.43
CA HIS A 63 27.77 20.48 -36.29
C HIS A 63 28.40 20.24 -37.66
N ARG A 64 29.74 20.15 -37.69
CA ARG A 64 30.50 19.68 -38.86
C ARG A 64 31.61 18.73 -38.46
N VAL A 65 31.98 17.82 -39.36
CA VAL A 65 33.05 16.83 -39.11
C VAL A 65 34.44 17.42 -39.39
N LYS A 66 34.57 18.22 -40.45
CA LYS A 66 35.84 18.87 -40.83
C LYS A 66 35.90 20.27 -40.23
N THR A 67 36.92 20.54 -39.42
CA THR A 67 37.07 21.81 -38.70
C THR A 67 38.03 22.80 -39.36
N GLU A 68 38.76 22.39 -40.39
CA GLU A 68 39.70 23.25 -41.11
C GLU A 68 38.97 24.21 -42.04
N GLY A 69 39.35 25.49 -41.97
CA GLY A 69 38.77 26.58 -42.75
C GLY A 69 37.49 27.13 -42.15
N GLU A 70 37.26 28.42 -42.40
CA GLU A 70 35.94 29.02 -42.21
C GLU A 70 34.97 28.46 -43.25
N GLN A 71 33.74 28.12 -42.83
CA GLN A 71 32.72 27.57 -43.72
C GLN A 71 31.36 28.22 -43.40
N THR A 72 30.71 28.80 -44.41
CA THR A 72 29.35 29.31 -44.28
C THR A 72 28.37 28.31 -44.88
N VAL A 73 27.35 27.95 -44.12
CA VAL A 73 26.31 26.99 -44.52
C VAL A 73 24.99 27.74 -44.68
N LEU A 74 24.35 27.57 -45.84
CA LEU A 74 23.03 28.11 -46.12
C LEU A 74 21.96 27.24 -45.45
N LEU A 75 20.95 27.90 -44.89
CA LEU A 75 19.85 27.29 -44.16
C LEU A 75 18.53 27.67 -44.81
N LYS A 76 17.62 26.70 -44.89
CA LYS A 76 16.21 26.92 -45.26
C LYS A 76 15.34 26.68 -44.03
N TYR A 77 14.55 27.68 -43.65
CA TYR A 77 13.54 27.53 -42.62
C TYR A 77 12.15 27.43 -43.24
N THR A 78 11.43 26.36 -42.91
CA THR A 78 10.03 26.17 -43.26
C THR A 78 9.22 26.33 -41.98
N ALA A 79 8.56 27.47 -41.83
CA ALA A 79 7.75 27.80 -40.67
C ALA A 79 6.44 26.99 -40.65
N ASP A 80 6.06 26.50 -39.49
CA ASP A 80 4.72 25.97 -39.28
C ASP A 80 3.69 27.10 -39.22
N GLU A 81 2.42 26.76 -39.42
CA GLU A 81 1.32 27.70 -39.24
C GLU A 81 1.37 28.32 -37.83
N GLY A 82 1.26 29.65 -37.76
CA GLY A 82 1.32 30.39 -36.50
C GLY A 82 2.72 30.54 -35.89
N SER A 83 3.81 30.14 -36.56
CA SER A 83 5.17 30.34 -36.05
C SER A 83 5.51 31.82 -35.83
N ILE A 84 6.17 32.10 -34.70
CA ILE A 84 6.63 33.44 -34.30
C ILE A 84 8.14 33.62 -34.45
N PHE A 85 8.84 32.62 -34.99
CA PHE A 85 10.30 32.55 -34.98
C PHE A 85 10.93 33.09 -36.25
N ASN A 86 12.01 33.85 -36.06
CA ASN A 86 12.88 34.28 -37.14
C ASN A 86 14.20 33.52 -37.06
N VAL A 87 14.48 32.72 -38.09
CA VAL A 87 15.66 31.87 -38.22
C VAL A 87 16.58 32.47 -39.30
N PRO A 88 17.89 32.65 -39.02
CA PRO A 88 18.81 33.16 -40.03
C PRO A 88 18.94 32.16 -41.20
N ASN A 89 19.10 32.69 -42.41
CA ASN A 89 19.23 31.91 -43.64
C ASN A 89 20.65 31.35 -43.87
N HIS A 90 21.59 31.62 -42.96
CA HIS A 90 22.93 31.04 -42.99
C HIS A 90 23.53 31.01 -41.57
N VAL A 91 24.57 30.20 -41.40
CA VAL A 91 25.43 30.19 -40.21
C VAL A 91 26.88 29.95 -40.63
N THR A 92 27.85 30.52 -39.91
CA THR A 92 29.27 30.39 -40.24
C THR A 92 30.02 29.65 -39.14
N PHE A 93 30.69 28.57 -39.51
CA PHE A 93 31.68 27.91 -38.68
C PHE A 93 33.01 28.66 -38.79
N ALA A 94 33.53 29.13 -37.66
CA ALA A 94 34.89 29.67 -37.61
C ALA A 94 35.94 28.57 -37.84
N ASP A 95 37.11 28.95 -38.36
CA ASP A 95 38.24 28.03 -38.53
C ASP A 95 38.61 27.33 -37.21
N GLY A 96 38.84 26.03 -37.29
CA GLY A 96 39.10 25.13 -36.17
C GLY A 96 37.88 24.75 -35.32
N LYS A 97 36.66 25.23 -35.62
CA LYS A 97 35.45 24.92 -34.83
C LYS A 97 34.58 23.84 -35.46
N ALA A 98 34.05 22.93 -34.63
CA ALA A 98 33.14 21.86 -35.04
C ALA A 98 31.64 22.22 -34.90
N GLU A 99 31.34 23.36 -34.27
CA GLU A 99 29.99 23.77 -33.92
C GLU A 99 29.75 25.21 -34.35
N ALA A 100 28.54 25.50 -34.81
CA ALA A 100 28.08 26.85 -35.12
C ALA A 100 26.67 27.09 -34.54
N PRO A 101 26.47 28.17 -33.76
CA PRO A 101 25.18 28.48 -33.15
C PRO A 101 24.23 29.17 -34.13
N ILE A 102 23.08 28.57 -34.38
CA ILE A 102 21.95 29.18 -35.09
C ILE A 102 21.12 29.93 -34.03
N THR A 103 21.26 31.25 -34.00
CA THR A 103 20.51 32.10 -33.06
C THR A 103 19.12 32.37 -33.62
N ILE A 104 18.10 31.80 -33.00
CA ILE A 104 16.70 31.97 -33.37
C ILE A 104 16.09 33.05 -32.49
N THR A 105 15.41 34.00 -33.11
CA THR A 105 14.84 35.18 -32.43
C THR A 105 13.32 35.16 -32.44
N TYR A 106 12.70 35.75 -31.42
CA TYR A 106 11.25 35.91 -31.30
C TYR A 106 10.91 37.19 -30.53
N ASN A 107 9.70 37.71 -30.75
CA ASN A 107 9.15 38.79 -29.92
C ASN A 107 8.45 38.18 -28.69
N PRO A 108 8.90 38.47 -27.45
CA PRO A 108 8.31 37.89 -26.24
C PRO A 108 6.82 38.24 -26.04
N GLU A 109 6.37 39.38 -26.58
CA GLU A 109 4.96 39.79 -26.54
C GLU A 109 4.04 38.87 -27.35
N ASN A 110 4.58 38.20 -28.37
CA ASN A 110 3.83 37.24 -29.19
C ASN A 110 3.80 35.84 -28.56
N LEU A 111 4.51 35.62 -27.46
CA LEU A 111 4.56 34.32 -26.78
C LEU A 111 3.27 34.09 -25.99
N GLN A 112 2.58 32.99 -26.31
CA GLN A 112 1.38 32.56 -25.62
C GLN A 112 1.69 31.35 -24.75
N TYR A 113 1.24 31.40 -23.48
CA TYR A 113 1.38 30.28 -22.57
C TYR A 113 0.56 29.07 -23.07
N GLY A 114 1.07 27.87 -22.88
CA GLY A 114 0.47 26.62 -23.34
C GLY A 114 0.62 26.35 -24.84
N THR A 115 1.18 27.27 -25.62
CA THR A 115 1.32 27.14 -27.07
C THR A 115 2.77 26.90 -27.47
N TYR A 116 3.02 25.81 -28.20
CA TYR A 116 4.33 25.50 -28.80
C TYR A 116 4.20 25.44 -30.33
N ASN A 117 4.82 26.38 -31.02
CA ASN A 117 4.90 26.45 -32.48
C ASN A 117 6.37 26.32 -32.90
N GLY A 118 6.66 26.35 -34.20
CA GLY A 118 8.03 26.12 -34.65
C GLY A 118 8.15 25.94 -36.15
N GLY A 119 9.02 25.03 -36.56
CA GLY A 119 9.19 24.65 -37.95
C GLY A 119 10.45 23.83 -38.16
N THR A 120 10.80 23.62 -39.42
CA THR A 120 11.94 22.79 -39.83
C THR A 120 13.05 23.65 -40.42
N ILE A 121 14.27 23.49 -39.88
CA ILE A 121 15.50 24.06 -40.44
C ILE A 121 16.21 22.96 -41.23
N SER A 122 16.55 23.23 -42.49
CA SER A 122 17.29 22.30 -43.35
C SER A 122 18.58 22.94 -43.82
N VAL A 123 19.64 22.13 -43.92
CA VAL A 123 20.85 22.51 -44.65
C VAL A 123 20.49 22.63 -46.14
N ALA A 124 20.75 23.80 -46.72
CA ALA A 124 20.41 24.15 -48.11
C ALA A 124 21.65 24.34 -49.00
N SER A 125 22.85 24.15 -48.44
CA SER A 125 24.13 24.23 -49.14
C SER A 125 24.35 22.98 -50.00
N GLU A 126 24.43 23.14 -51.33
CA GLU A 126 24.72 22.05 -52.28
C GLU A 126 26.12 21.44 -52.11
N ASP A 127 27.03 22.18 -51.47
CA ASP A 127 28.42 21.81 -51.20
C ASP A 127 28.63 21.13 -49.84
N CYS A 128 27.55 20.95 -49.06
CA CYS A 128 27.56 20.26 -47.78
C CYS A 128 27.00 18.86 -47.93
N ASP A 129 27.69 17.87 -47.37
CA ASP A 129 27.17 16.51 -47.27
C ASP A 129 26.36 16.36 -45.98
N THR A 130 25.17 15.76 -46.07
CA THR A 130 24.36 15.34 -44.91
C THR A 130 24.06 13.83 -44.97
N THR A 131 24.76 13.06 -45.79
CA THR A 131 24.45 11.64 -46.06
C THR A 131 24.53 10.78 -44.79
N TYR A 132 25.41 11.12 -43.86
CA TYR A 132 25.65 10.36 -42.63
C TYR A 132 25.20 11.07 -41.35
N GLY A 133 24.55 12.24 -41.48
CA GLY A 133 24.03 13.03 -40.37
C GLY A 133 22.62 13.59 -40.64
N ILE A 134 21.98 14.15 -39.62
CA ILE A 134 20.64 14.72 -39.76
C ILE A 134 20.75 16.06 -40.52
N GLY A 135 20.33 16.10 -41.78
CA GLY A 135 20.36 17.31 -42.62
C GLY A 135 19.24 18.32 -42.35
N SER A 136 18.25 17.96 -41.52
CA SER A 136 17.14 18.83 -41.15
C SER A 136 16.68 18.61 -39.71
N PHE A 137 16.42 19.69 -38.99
CA PHE A 137 15.97 19.67 -37.61
C PHE A 137 14.63 20.38 -37.44
N THR A 138 13.66 19.69 -36.85
CA THR A 138 12.35 20.25 -36.52
C THR A 138 12.30 20.55 -35.04
N PHE A 139 11.89 21.77 -34.69
CA PHE A 139 11.71 22.18 -33.31
C PHE A 139 10.30 22.70 -33.05
N LYS A 140 9.87 22.60 -31.79
CA LYS A 140 8.71 23.26 -31.22
C LYS A 140 9.17 24.05 -30.00
N ALA A 141 8.92 25.34 -29.98
CA ALA A 141 9.29 26.22 -28.89
C ALA A 141 8.09 27.03 -28.40
N GLY A 142 8.00 27.27 -27.10
CA GLY A 142 6.82 27.84 -26.46
C GLY A 142 7.04 28.08 -24.98
N ALA A 143 6.05 28.69 -24.32
CA ALA A 143 6.07 28.86 -22.86
C ALA A 143 5.01 27.97 -22.20
N THR A 144 5.42 27.29 -21.14
CA THR A 144 4.59 26.41 -20.33
C THR A 144 3.44 27.18 -19.70
N GLU A 145 2.24 26.63 -19.75
CA GLU A 145 1.11 27.18 -18.98
C GLU A 145 1.24 26.91 -17.48
N TRP A 146 2.10 25.97 -17.08
CA TRP A 146 2.19 25.50 -15.70
C TRP A 146 3.24 26.26 -14.93
N MET A 147 2.79 27.02 -13.93
CA MET A 147 3.63 27.85 -13.09
C MET A 147 3.55 27.43 -11.63
N ASP A 148 4.66 27.58 -10.92
CA ASP A 148 4.72 27.33 -9.48
C ASP A 148 3.76 28.29 -8.74
N ILE A 149 3.05 27.75 -7.75
CA ILE A 149 2.12 28.55 -6.94
C ILE A 149 2.96 29.38 -5.96
N THR A 150 2.96 30.70 -6.16
CA THR A 150 3.67 31.62 -5.26
C THR A 150 2.97 31.69 -3.92
N SER A 151 3.54 31.06 -2.90
CA SER A 151 3.09 31.15 -1.51
C SER A 151 4.31 31.20 -0.57
N ASN A 152 4.08 31.39 0.74
CA ASN A 152 5.14 31.31 1.74
C ASN A 152 5.73 29.89 1.88
N LYS A 153 5.10 28.89 1.27
CA LYS A 153 5.61 27.53 1.08
C LYS A 153 5.67 27.18 -0.41
N SER A 154 6.72 26.46 -0.84
CA SER A 154 6.90 26.07 -2.24
C SER A 154 6.26 24.71 -2.60
N MET A 155 5.84 23.94 -1.60
CA MET A 155 5.31 22.57 -1.74
C MET A 155 3.88 22.50 -1.19
N GLY A 156 3.08 21.62 -1.79
CA GLY A 156 1.78 21.17 -1.26
C GLY A 156 1.90 19.81 -0.57
N ALA A 157 0.77 19.27 -0.15
CA ALA A 157 0.70 17.94 0.45
C ALA A 157 -0.27 17.04 -0.32
N TYR A 158 -0.02 15.74 -0.31
CA TYR A 158 -0.73 14.75 -1.09
C TYR A 158 -0.96 13.50 -0.26
N ARG A 159 -2.21 13.05 -0.18
CA ARG A 159 -2.58 11.76 0.41
C ARG A 159 -3.10 10.85 -0.69
N GLU A 160 -2.31 9.85 -1.01
CA GLU A 160 -2.58 8.91 -2.09
C GLU A 160 -3.56 7.83 -1.61
N ASP A 161 -4.76 7.74 -2.17
CA ASP A 161 -5.74 6.69 -1.81
C ASP A 161 -5.92 5.66 -2.94
N VAL A 162 -5.00 5.60 -3.90
CA VAL A 162 -5.16 4.82 -5.12
C VAL A 162 -4.44 3.47 -5.02
N LEU A 163 -3.11 3.47 -4.90
CA LEU A 163 -2.30 2.29 -4.62
C LEU A 163 -2.45 1.83 -3.18
N THR A 164 -2.57 2.77 -2.23
CA THR A 164 -2.69 2.47 -0.80
C THR A 164 -3.87 1.57 -0.51
N THR A 165 -5.04 1.88 -1.08
CA THR A 165 -6.23 1.03 -0.92
C THR A 165 -6.24 -0.20 -1.81
N PHE A 166 -5.55 -0.18 -2.96
CA PHE A 166 -5.52 -1.32 -3.87
C PHE A 166 -4.58 -2.43 -3.37
N PHE A 167 -3.47 -2.06 -2.72
CA PHE A 167 -2.47 -2.99 -2.17
C PHE A 167 -2.49 -3.10 -0.64
N GLY A 168 -3.38 -2.36 0.04
CA GLY A 168 -3.51 -2.39 1.50
C GLY A 168 -2.29 -1.83 2.24
N VAL A 169 -1.64 -0.81 1.67
CA VAL A 169 -0.51 -0.11 2.29
C VAL A 169 -0.98 1.18 2.97
N ASP A 170 -0.18 1.69 3.91
CA ASP A 170 -0.53 2.86 4.72
C ASP A 170 -0.77 4.11 3.87
N ASN A 171 -1.81 4.86 4.23
CA ASN A 171 -2.24 6.06 3.51
C ASN A 171 -1.53 7.33 4.03
N ALA A 172 -0.21 7.39 3.80
CA ALA A 172 0.64 8.48 4.25
C ALA A 172 0.37 9.80 3.50
N VAL A 173 0.78 10.92 4.11
CA VAL A 173 0.74 12.25 3.49
C VAL A 173 2.15 12.65 3.07
N ASP A 174 2.36 12.80 1.76
CA ASP A 174 3.63 13.19 1.15
C ASP A 174 3.65 14.67 0.76
N GLU A 175 4.84 15.27 0.77
CA GLU A 175 5.05 16.60 0.18
C GLU A 175 5.26 16.49 -1.33
N VAL A 176 4.51 17.27 -2.11
CA VAL A 176 4.59 17.25 -3.57
C VAL A 176 4.66 18.65 -4.15
N LYS A 177 5.34 18.77 -5.29
CA LYS A 177 5.34 20.02 -6.06
C LYS A 177 4.00 20.14 -6.80
N ILE A 178 3.31 21.27 -6.60
CA ILE A 178 2.04 21.57 -7.27
C ILE A 178 2.19 22.85 -8.08
N GLN A 179 1.75 22.79 -9.33
CA GLN A 179 1.71 23.92 -10.25
C GLN A 179 0.27 24.23 -10.63
N LYS A 180 0.01 25.48 -11.04
CA LYS A 180 -1.29 25.92 -11.57
C LYS A 180 -1.15 26.30 -13.04
N SER A 181 -2.21 26.10 -13.82
CA SER A 181 -2.27 26.68 -15.16
C SER A 181 -2.49 28.19 -15.05
N VAL A 182 -1.75 28.95 -15.86
CA VAL A 182 -1.98 30.39 -16.06
C VAL A 182 -2.87 30.68 -17.27
N VAL A 183 -3.29 29.63 -17.99
CA VAL A 183 -4.19 29.71 -19.14
C VAL A 183 -5.61 29.33 -18.74
N GLU A 184 -5.76 28.30 -17.89
CA GLU A 184 -7.04 27.82 -17.37
C GLU A 184 -7.09 27.94 -15.84
N GLU A 185 -7.73 28.99 -15.33
CA GLU A 185 -7.87 29.21 -13.89
C GLU A 185 -8.63 28.04 -13.22
N GLY A 186 -8.08 27.52 -12.12
CA GLY A 186 -8.62 26.34 -11.43
C GLY A 186 -8.07 24.99 -11.90
N LYS A 187 -7.21 24.95 -12.93
CA LYS A 187 -6.42 23.74 -13.22
C LYS A 187 -5.12 23.69 -12.42
N TYR A 188 -4.84 22.52 -11.86
CA TYR A 188 -3.64 22.22 -11.09
C TYR A 188 -2.96 20.97 -11.62
N ARG A 189 -1.65 20.85 -11.42
CA ARG A 189 -0.96 19.57 -11.61
C ARG A 189 -0.02 19.26 -10.46
N ILE A 190 -0.01 18.00 -10.04
CA ILE A 190 1.04 17.44 -9.17
C ILE A 190 2.18 16.99 -10.07
N VAL A 191 3.42 17.31 -9.68
CA VAL A 191 4.62 16.92 -10.41
C VAL A 191 5.24 15.70 -9.74
N ASN A 192 5.42 14.63 -10.52
CA ASN A 192 6.08 13.39 -10.13
C ASN A 192 5.55 12.78 -8.80
N PRO A 193 4.23 12.53 -8.67
CA PRO A 193 3.62 12.11 -7.39
C PRO A 193 4.17 10.80 -6.83
N TYR A 194 4.76 9.94 -7.68
CA TYR A 194 5.35 8.66 -7.26
C TYR A 194 6.88 8.63 -7.32
N ALA A 195 7.57 9.77 -7.45
CA ALA A 195 9.02 9.79 -7.48
C ALA A 195 9.66 9.25 -6.19
N SER A 196 8.98 9.35 -5.04
CA SER A 196 9.43 8.77 -3.76
C SER A 196 9.51 7.25 -3.79
N TRP A 197 8.81 6.58 -4.70
CA TRP A 197 8.81 5.12 -4.85
C TRP A 197 9.99 4.60 -5.67
N LYS A 198 10.88 5.49 -6.14
CA LYS A 198 12.07 5.10 -6.91
C LYS A 198 13.00 4.23 -6.05
N GLY A 199 13.20 2.98 -6.47
CA GLY A 199 14.10 2.04 -5.83
C GLY A 199 13.43 1.09 -4.84
N GLU A 200 12.10 1.24 -4.64
CA GLU A 200 11.31 0.29 -3.86
C GLU A 200 11.28 -1.09 -4.55
N GLU A 201 11.39 -2.15 -3.74
CA GLU A 201 11.49 -3.52 -4.24
C GLU A 201 10.23 -3.89 -5.05
N GLY A 202 10.43 -4.47 -6.25
CA GLY A 202 9.33 -4.85 -7.13
C GLY A 202 8.71 -3.71 -7.93
N THR A 203 9.25 -2.49 -7.84
CA THR A 203 8.78 -1.34 -8.63
C THR A 203 9.81 -0.84 -9.63
N THR A 204 9.38 -0.10 -10.64
CA THR A 204 10.26 0.67 -11.53
C THR A 204 9.62 2.02 -11.79
N TYR A 205 10.38 3.10 -11.63
CA TYR A 205 9.91 4.46 -11.89
C TYR A 205 10.70 5.09 -13.03
N ASP A 206 10.00 5.60 -14.05
CA ASP A 206 10.60 6.36 -15.14
C ASP A 206 11.02 7.75 -14.64
N SER A 207 12.28 7.88 -14.24
CA SER A 207 12.87 9.15 -13.83
C SER A 207 13.45 9.98 -14.98
N GLU A 208 13.38 9.49 -16.22
CA GLU A 208 13.89 10.23 -17.38
C GLU A 208 12.85 11.24 -17.90
N ASN A 209 11.57 11.02 -17.58
CA ASN A 209 10.47 11.92 -17.91
C ASN A 209 9.77 12.42 -16.64
N ASP A 210 9.23 13.64 -16.73
CA ASP A 210 8.29 14.11 -15.72
C ASP A 210 6.90 13.52 -15.97
N HIS A 211 6.26 13.09 -14.88
CA HIS A 211 4.90 12.56 -14.86
C HIS A 211 3.99 13.50 -14.06
N TYR A 212 2.78 13.73 -14.55
CA TYR A 212 1.88 14.71 -13.97
C TYR A 212 0.51 14.14 -13.70
N TRP A 213 -0.06 14.49 -12.56
CA TRP A 213 -1.49 14.33 -12.31
C TRP A 213 -2.15 15.66 -12.54
N VAL A 214 -2.99 15.77 -13.56
CA VAL A 214 -3.74 16.99 -13.85
C VAL A 214 -5.09 16.91 -13.16
N ILE A 215 -5.40 17.94 -12.38
CA ILE A 215 -6.64 18.08 -11.64
C ILE A 215 -7.38 19.29 -12.19
N ASN A 216 -8.56 19.04 -12.72
CA ASN A 216 -9.44 20.09 -13.20
C ASN A 216 -10.39 20.50 -12.07
N ALA A 217 -10.10 21.66 -11.47
CA ALA A 217 -10.95 22.33 -10.48
C ALA A 217 -11.39 23.73 -10.98
N THR A 218 -11.59 23.86 -12.30
CA THR A 218 -12.14 25.08 -12.92
C THR A 218 -13.53 25.41 -12.37
N ASP A 219 -14.27 24.38 -11.96
CA ASP A 219 -15.46 24.46 -11.12
C ASP A 219 -15.14 23.81 -9.76
N PRO A 220 -14.99 24.60 -8.67
CA PRO A 220 -14.58 24.08 -7.37
C PRO A 220 -15.53 23.06 -6.75
N ASP A 221 -16.79 22.99 -7.16
CA ASP A 221 -17.76 22.00 -6.66
C ASP A 221 -17.81 20.73 -7.54
N PHE A 222 -17.15 20.75 -8.70
CA PHE A 222 -17.15 19.66 -9.67
C PHE A 222 -15.73 19.33 -10.14
N VAL A 223 -14.86 19.00 -9.18
CA VAL A 223 -13.45 18.68 -9.44
C VAL A 223 -13.30 17.26 -9.97
N TYR A 224 -12.38 17.05 -10.91
CA TYR A 224 -12.01 15.72 -11.36
C TYR A 224 -10.53 15.59 -11.72
N VAL A 225 -10.02 14.36 -11.68
CA VAL A 225 -8.64 14.02 -12.05
C VAL A 225 -8.63 13.50 -13.49
N GLU A 226 -7.86 14.15 -14.36
CA GLU A 226 -7.66 13.73 -15.75
C GLU A 226 -6.83 12.43 -15.80
N THR A 227 -6.89 11.70 -16.91
CA THR A 227 -6.09 10.47 -17.06
C THR A 227 -4.60 10.80 -17.02
N CYS A 228 -3.88 10.13 -16.13
CA CYS A 228 -2.46 10.31 -15.91
C CYS A 228 -1.71 8.97 -16.00
N HIS A 229 -0.65 8.98 -16.79
CA HIS A 229 0.40 7.97 -16.75
C HIS A 229 1.36 8.34 -15.62
N THR A 230 1.58 7.42 -14.69
CA THR A 230 2.26 7.72 -13.43
C THR A 230 3.78 7.61 -13.53
N GLY A 231 4.29 6.97 -14.58
CA GLY A 231 5.70 6.58 -14.69
C GLY A 231 6.10 5.45 -13.76
N LEU A 232 5.20 4.99 -12.88
CA LEU A 232 5.43 3.89 -11.94
C LEU A 232 4.90 2.58 -12.53
N ALA A 233 5.75 1.55 -12.56
CA ALA A 233 5.39 0.19 -12.91
C ALA A 233 5.61 -0.75 -11.72
N ILE A 234 4.72 -1.73 -11.54
CA ILE A 234 4.82 -2.74 -10.49
C ILE A 234 5.04 -4.11 -11.12
N GLY A 235 6.22 -4.69 -10.89
CA GLY A 235 6.61 -6.03 -11.31
C GLY A 235 6.09 -6.43 -12.70
N ASN A 236 5.36 -7.54 -12.75
CA ASN A 236 4.75 -8.03 -13.98
C ASN A 236 3.41 -7.37 -14.33
N TYR A 237 2.85 -6.51 -13.47
CA TYR A 237 1.59 -5.80 -13.72
C TYR A 237 1.77 -4.61 -14.67
N GLY A 238 3.00 -4.11 -14.83
CA GLY A 238 3.32 -3.02 -15.77
C GLY A 238 3.00 -1.63 -15.23
N GLU A 239 3.01 -0.64 -16.12
CA GLU A 239 2.82 0.77 -15.76
C GLU A 239 1.40 1.03 -15.23
N ILE A 240 1.33 1.85 -14.19
CA ILE A 240 0.09 2.32 -13.57
C ILE A 240 -0.42 3.55 -14.30
N THR A 241 -1.70 3.51 -14.66
CA THR A 241 -2.49 4.66 -15.12
C THR A 241 -3.58 4.93 -14.09
N VAL A 242 -3.77 6.20 -13.75
CA VAL A 242 -4.87 6.64 -12.89
C VAL A 242 -5.78 7.58 -13.67
N THR A 243 -7.09 7.48 -13.45
CA THR A 243 -8.07 8.37 -14.06
C THR A 243 -9.28 8.50 -13.14
N SER A 244 -10.02 9.61 -13.20
CA SER A 244 -11.33 9.65 -12.54
C SER A 244 -12.41 9.02 -13.41
N LYS A 245 -13.50 8.55 -12.79
CA LYS A 245 -14.71 8.13 -13.53
C LYS A 245 -15.22 9.24 -14.46
N VAL A 246 -15.05 10.51 -14.07
CA VAL A 246 -15.41 11.66 -14.89
C VAL A 246 -14.53 11.72 -16.14
N ALA A 247 -13.20 11.75 -15.99
CA ALA A 247 -12.26 11.84 -17.11
C ALA A 247 -12.42 10.66 -18.09
N TYR A 248 -12.53 9.44 -17.57
CA TYR A 248 -12.79 8.24 -18.38
C TYR A 248 -14.07 8.38 -19.24
N ASN A 249 -15.16 8.92 -18.69
CA ASN A 249 -16.40 9.09 -19.45
C ASN A 249 -16.31 10.27 -20.43
N LEU A 250 -15.57 11.34 -20.11
CA LEU A 250 -15.29 12.42 -21.05
C LEU A 250 -14.51 11.92 -22.27
N GLU A 251 -13.49 11.09 -22.05
CA GLU A 251 -12.71 10.43 -23.12
C GLU A 251 -13.58 9.47 -23.94
N GLY A 252 -14.56 8.83 -23.31
CA GLY A 252 -15.61 8.04 -23.97
C GLY A 252 -16.64 8.86 -24.77
N GLY A 253 -16.52 10.19 -24.79
CA GLY A 253 -17.36 11.10 -25.57
C GLY A 253 -18.59 11.66 -24.85
N ALA A 254 -18.74 11.45 -23.54
CA ALA A 254 -19.77 12.12 -22.75
C ALA A 254 -19.41 13.61 -22.56
N SER A 255 -20.42 14.49 -22.55
CA SER A 255 -20.21 15.90 -22.21
C SER A 255 -20.17 16.12 -20.69
N LEU A 256 -19.34 17.03 -20.22
CA LEU A 256 -19.20 17.36 -18.80
C LEU A 256 -20.55 17.69 -18.12
N ASP A 257 -21.40 18.49 -18.75
CA ASP A 257 -22.71 18.88 -18.21
C ASP A 257 -23.64 17.68 -17.94
N VAL A 258 -23.59 16.68 -18.81
CA VAL A 258 -24.36 15.44 -18.65
C VAL A 258 -23.84 14.63 -17.46
N ILE A 259 -22.52 14.56 -17.27
CA ILE A 259 -21.91 13.87 -16.13
C ILE A 259 -22.26 14.61 -14.83
N LYS A 260 -22.10 15.95 -14.77
CA LYS A 260 -22.49 16.77 -13.62
C LYS A 260 -23.95 16.54 -13.22
N SER A 261 -24.85 16.51 -14.20
CA SER A 261 -26.28 16.32 -13.94
C SER A 261 -26.66 14.90 -13.50
N LYS A 262 -26.04 13.86 -14.07
CA LYS A 262 -26.44 12.46 -13.83
C LYS A 262 -25.64 11.76 -12.75
N LYS A 263 -24.40 12.22 -12.53
CA LYS A 263 -23.38 11.62 -11.69
C LYS A 263 -22.60 12.65 -10.86
N PRO A 264 -23.29 13.57 -10.15
CA PRO A 264 -22.62 14.52 -9.27
C PRO A 264 -21.78 13.82 -8.18
N GLU A 265 -22.14 12.60 -7.79
CA GLU A 265 -21.42 11.79 -6.79
C GLU A 265 -20.01 11.34 -7.22
N TRP A 266 -19.62 11.55 -8.49
CA TRP A 266 -18.27 11.23 -8.98
C TRP A 266 -17.28 12.38 -8.87
N PHE A 267 -17.76 13.59 -8.55
CA PHE A 267 -16.92 14.77 -8.53
C PHE A 267 -16.37 15.05 -7.13
N GLY A 268 -15.13 15.48 -7.12
CA GLY A 268 -14.47 16.07 -5.97
C GLY A 268 -14.84 17.52 -5.75
N THR A 269 -14.23 18.10 -4.72
CA THR A 269 -14.37 19.53 -4.40
C THR A 269 -13.00 20.16 -4.15
N LEU A 270 -12.89 21.46 -4.40
CA LEU A 270 -11.81 22.33 -3.94
C LEU A 270 -12.39 23.31 -2.93
N LYS A 271 -12.13 23.07 -1.64
CA LYS A 271 -12.60 23.92 -0.54
C LYS A 271 -11.43 24.31 0.36
N ASP A 272 -11.31 25.60 0.68
CA ASP A 272 -10.25 26.16 1.53
C ASP A 272 -8.80 25.83 1.10
N GLY A 273 -8.61 25.53 -0.18
CA GLY A 273 -7.34 25.13 -0.78
C GLY A 273 -7.00 23.64 -0.64
N ILE A 274 -7.99 22.82 -0.27
CA ILE A 274 -7.90 21.36 -0.22
C ILE A 274 -8.80 20.77 -1.30
N ILE A 275 -8.21 19.92 -2.15
CA ILE A 275 -8.91 19.12 -3.14
C ILE A 275 -9.19 17.75 -2.53
N THR A 276 -10.42 17.25 -2.66
CA THR A 276 -10.82 15.91 -2.21
C THR A 276 -11.61 15.19 -3.29
N MET A 277 -11.58 13.85 -3.30
CA MET A 277 -12.36 13.03 -4.24
C MET A 277 -13.26 12.04 -3.48
N PRO A 278 -14.52 11.80 -3.89
CA PRO A 278 -15.40 10.83 -3.24
C PRO A 278 -14.85 9.42 -3.32
N ALA A 279 -15.20 8.58 -2.35
CA ALA A 279 -14.81 7.17 -2.37
C ALA A 279 -15.21 6.50 -3.69
N LYS A 280 -14.31 5.69 -4.26
CA LYS A 280 -14.53 4.94 -5.51
C LYS A 280 -14.77 5.81 -6.75
N SER A 281 -14.40 7.09 -6.71
CA SER A 281 -14.50 7.99 -7.87
C SER A 281 -13.27 7.94 -8.79
N LEU A 282 -12.14 7.45 -8.28
CA LEU A 282 -10.92 7.21 -9.05
C LEU A 282 -10.88 5.77 -9.57
N LEU A 283 -10.14 5.59 -10.65
CA LEU A 283 -9.91 4.33 -11.33
C LEU A 283 -8.40 4.12 -11.49
N ILE A 284 -7.97 2.88 -11.34
CA ILE A 284 -6.59 2.44 -11.59
C ILE A 284 -6.58 1.38 -12.69
N SER A 285 -5.59 1.45 -13.57
CA SER A 285 -5.24 0.40 -14.52
C SER A 285 -3.75 0.09 -14.43
N MET A 286 -3.40 -1.17 -14.66
CA MET A 286 -2.01 -1.63 -14.78
C MET A 286 -1.86 -2.33 -16.13
N ALA A 287 -0.90 -1.89 -16.94
CA ALA A 287 -0.83 -2.21 -18.37
C ALA A 287 -0.92 -3.72 -18.71
N ASN A 288 -0.35 -4.59 -17.86
CA ASN A 288 -0.27 -6.03 -18.07
C ASN A 288 -1.24 -6.84 -17.19
N TYR A 289 -2.05 -6.19 -16.36
CA TYR A 289 -3.01 -6.86 -15.49
C TYR A 289 -4.40 -6.88 -16.14
N ASN A 290 -4.93 -8.07 -16.43
CA ASN A 290 -6.24 -8.28 -17.05
C ASN A 290 -6.44 -7.38 -18.29
N ASP A 291 -5.47 -7.39 -19.21
CA ASP A 291 -5.45 -6.62 -20.45
C ASP A 291 -5.65 -5.10 -20.25
N GLY A 292 -5.10 -4.53 -19.17
CA GLY A 292 -5.22 -3.12 -18.85
C GLY A 292 -6.58 -2.72 -18.27
N GLY A 293 -7.32 -3.67 -17.69
CA GLY A 293 -8.62 -3.41 -17.08
C GLY A 293 -8.61 -2.29 -16.04
N LEU A 294 -9.71 -1.53 -15.95
CA LEU A 294 -9.90 -0.46 -14.96
C LEU A 294 -10.61 -0.99 -13.72
N TYR A 295 -10.07 -0.64 -12.55
CA TYR A 295 -10.61 -1.02 -11.24
C TYR A 295 -10.89 0.23 -10.40
N GLU A 296 -11.89 0.15 -9.53
CA GLU A 296 -12.18 1.23 -8.57
C GLU A 296 -11.01 1.42 -7.59
N ALA A 297 -10.64 2.68 -7.38
CA ALA A 297 -9.61 3.13 -6.46
C ALA A 297 -10.17 4.23 -5.53
N ASN A 298 -9.37 4.76 -4.59
CA ASN A 298 -9.87 5.65 -3.54
C ASN A 298 -10.97 4.97 -2.70
N ASN A 299 -10.74 3.71 -2.29
CA ASN A 299 -11.78 2.92 -1.61
C ASN A 299 -12.11 3.45 -0.21
N SER A 300 -11.16 4.11 0.46
CA SER A 300 -11.38 4.71 1.78
C SER A 300 -12.03 6.10 1.66
N GLY A 301 -11.89 6.76 0.50
CA GLY A 301 -12.38 8.11 0.27
C GLY A 301 -11.47 9.18 0.86
N LEU A 302 -10.25 8.82 1.23
CA LEU A 302 -9.30 9.72 1.88
C LEU A 302 -8.41 10.48 0.90
N PHE A 303 -8.52 10.25 -0.41
CA PHE A 303 -7.73 10.99 -1.40
C PHE A 303 -7.84 12.51 -1.18
N ALA A 304 -6.70 13.16 -0.99
CA ALA A 304 -6.66 14.60 -0.75
C ALA A 304 -5.38 15.25 -1.28
N ILE A 305 -5.51 16.48 -1.75
CA ILE A 305 -4.39 17.34 -2.16
C ILE A 305 -4.55 18.68 -1.46
N ALA A 306 -3.55 19.08 -0.66
CA ALA A 306 -3.48 20.43 -0.12
C ALA A 306 -2.60 21.30 -1.02
N LEU A 307 -3.16 22.40 -1.53
CA LEU A 307 -2.39 23.39 -2.27
C LEU A 307 -1.28 24.00 -1.39
N PRO A 308 -0.20 24.56 -1.97
CA PRO A 308 0.90 25.11 -1.20
C PRO A 308 0.45 26.11 -0.13
N GLY A 309 0.96 25.92 1.10
CA GLY A 309 0.56 26.69 2.28
C GLY A 309 -0.64 26.13 3.06
N LYS A 310 -1.29 25.07 2.55
CA LYS A 310 -2.38 24.34 3.23
C LYS A 310 -1.88 23.00 3.77
N ALA A 311 -2.69 22.36 4.61
CA ALA A 311 -2.40 21.05 5.19
C ALA A 311 -3.61 20.13 5.07
N ILE A 312 -3.35 18.85 4.82
CA ILE A 312 -4.38 17.81 4.89
C ILE A 312 -4.58 17.50 6.37
N ALA A 313 -5.81 17.63 6.86
CA ALA A 313 -6.13 17.31 8.24
C ALA A 313 -5.97 15.80 8.52
N ASN A 314 -5.39 15.47 9.67
CA ASN A 314 -5.21 14.14 10.18
C ASN A 314 -6.33 13.82 11.19
N TYR A 315 -7.34 13.07 10.74
CA TYR A 315 -8.44 12.61 11.57
C TYR A 315 -8.30 11.10 11.85
N SER A 316 -7.57 10.76 12.91
CA SER A 316 -7.45 9.40 13.43
C SER A 316 -7.72 9.34 14.94
N VAL A 317 -8.18 8.17 15.40
CA VAL A 317 -8.31 7.80 16.80
C VAL A 317 -7.75 6.40 17.00
N GLU A 318 -6.84 6.24 17.94
CA GLU A 318 -6.37 4.91 18.37
C GLU A 318 -7.06 4.54 19.68
N ALA A 319 -7.49 3.29 19.81
CA ALA A 319 -8.14 2.79 21.02
C ALA A 319 -7.54 1.45 21.46
N ALA A 320 -7.14 1.36 22.74
CA ALA A 320 -6.53 0.17 23.31
C ALA A 320 -7.27 -0.30 24.56
N TYR A 321 -7.66 -1.57 24.60
CA TYR A 321 -8.30 -2.18 25.77
C TYR A 321 -7.26 -2.47 26.87
N LYS A 322 -7.54 -1.99 28.08
CA LYS A 322 -6.66 -2.13 29.26
C LYS A 322 -7.13 -3.19 30.25
N GLY A 323 -8.31 -3.75 30.04
CA GLY A 323 -8.93 -4.72 30.95
C GLY A 323 -10.28 -4.26 31.47
N ARG A 324 -10.81 -5.02 32.43
CA ARG A 324 -12.12 -4.77 33.05
C ARG A 324 -11.95 -4.17 34.43
N PHE A 325 -12.79 -3.19 34.75
CA PHE A 325 -13.00 -2.67 36.09
C PHE A 325 -14.42 -2.97 36.56
N THR A 326 -14.59 -3.35 37.83
CA THR A 326 -15.91 -3.48 38.46
C THR A 326 -15.96 -2.50 39.63
N ASP A 327 -16.97 -1.66 39.69
CA ASP A 327 -17.11 -0.67 40.76
C ASP A 327 -17.67 -1.27 42.06
N ALA A 328 -17.77 -0.45 43.11
CA ALA A 328 -18.30 -0.89 44.41
C ALA A 328 -19.82 -1.23 44.39
N ASN A 329 -20.51 -0.97 43.29
CA ASN A 329 -21.93 -1.27 43.09
C ASN A 329 -22.15 -2.44 42.12
N ASP A 330 -21.11 -3.23 41.85
CA ASP A 330 -21.11 -4.35 40.90
C ASP A 330 -21.44 -3.94 39.44
N ASN A 331 -21.14 -2.70 39.04
CA ASN A 331 -21.21 -2.30 37.63
C ASN A 331 -19.89 -2.62 36.93
N ASP A 332 -19.96 -3.24 35.75
CA ASP A 332 -18.79 -3.59 34.97
C ASP A 332 -18.47 -2.55 33.90
N PHE A 333 -17.18 -2.28 33.74
CA PHE A 333 -16.63 -1.33 32.78
C PHE A 333 -15.47 -1.96 32.01
N ALA A 334 -15.44 -1.75 30.70
CA ALA A 334 -14.24 -1.92 29.90
C ALA A 334 -13.39 -0.67 30.01
N GLN A 335 -12.13 -0.81 30.44
CA GLN A 335 -11.18 0.30 30.48
C GLN A 335 -10.48 0.38 29.12
N VAL A 336 -10.59 1.53 28.46
CA VAL A 336 -10.01 1.77 27.13
C VAL A 336 -9.23 3.06 27.16
N THR A 337 -7.98 3.02 26.69
CA THR A 337 -7.19 4.24 26.43
C THR A 337 -7.50 4.71 25.01
N MET A 338 -7.92 5.96 24.85
CA MET A 338 -8.13 6.59 23.54
C MET A 338 -7.09 7.67 23.27
N THR A 339 -6.49 7.66 22.08
CA THR A 339 -5.55 8.67 21.61
C THR A 339 -6.13 9.34 20.37
N LEU A 340 -6.46 10.64 20.50
CA LEU A 340 -6.98 11.46 19.40
C LEU A 340 -5.80 12.16 18.70
N SER A 341 -5.83 12.17 17.37
CA SER A 341 -4.95 13.02 16.56
C SER A 341 -5.30 14.51 16.69
N ASN A 342 -4.37 15.37 16.28
CA ASN A 342 -4.47 16.82 16.51
C ASN A 342 -5.70 17.48 15.88
N ASP A 343 -6.20 16.97 14.75
CA ASP A 343 -7.34 17.59 14.07
C ASP A 343 -8.69 17.03 14.55
N VAL A 344 -8.70 15.98 15.37
CA VAL A 344 -9.93 15.45 16.00
C VAL A 344 -10.26 16.29 17.22
N ALA A 345 -11.31 17.12 17.11
CA ALA A 345 -11.77 17.94 18.22
C ALA A 345 -12.49 17.11 19.29
N LYS A 346 -13.20 16.07 18.87
CA LYS A 346 -13.88 15.12 19.76
C LYS A 346 -14.22 13.81 19.07
N VAL A 347 -14.47 12.79 19.87
CA VAL A 347 -14.98 11.49 19.44
C VAL A 347 -16.26 11.19 20.20
N LYS A 348 -17.32 10.83 19.46
CA LYS A 348 -18.52 10.20 20.04
C LYS A 348 -18.40 8.69 19.89
N TYR A 349 -18.69 7.94 20.94
CA TYR A 349 -18.55 6.48 20.93
C TYR A 349 -19.75 5.75 21.54
N ALA A 350 -19.99 4.54 21.06
CA ALA A 350 -21.00 3.63 21.58
C ALA A 350 -20.48 2.18 21.57
N LEU A 351 -20.75 1.45 22.65
CA LEU A 351 -20.48 0.01 22.73
C LEU A 351 -21.72 -0.74 22.26
N VAL A 352 -21.56 -1.55 21.21
CA VAL A 352 -22.65 -2.35 20.65
C VAL A 352 -22.25 -3.83 20.59
N PRO A 353 -23.20 -4.77 20.63
CA PRO A 353 -22.89 -6.18 20.41
C PRO A 353 -22.19 -6.38 19.06
N ALA A 354 -21.24 -7.32 18.97
CA ALA A 354 -20.48 -7.56 17.73
C ALA A 354 -21.34 -8.02 16.53
N SER A 355 -22.60 -8.40 16.78
CA SER A 355 -23.58 -8.70 15.73
C SER A 355 -24.30 -7.48 15.14
N SER A 356 -23.98 -6.26 15.58
CA SER A 356 -24.67 -5.04 15.18
C SER A 356 -24.27 -4.56 13.78
N ASP A 357 -25.14 -3.79 13.13
CA ASP A 357 -24.83 -3.15 11.85
C ASP A 357 -23.98 -1.89 12.13
N LEU A 358 -22.68 -1.98 11.85
CA LEU A 358 -21.72 -0.92 12.17
C LEU A 358 -21.99 0.36 11.37
N ASN A 359 -22.41 0.26 10.10
CA ASN A 359 -22.70 1.43 9.27
C ASN A 359 -23.94 2.17 9.77
N ALA A 360 -24.99 1.42 10.15
CA ALA A 360 -26.16 1.99 10.77
C ALA A 360 -25.83 2.60 12.14
N THR A 361 -24.91 1.98 12.89
CA THR A 361 -24.45 2.50 14.19
C THR A 361 -23.70 3.82 14.04
N VAL A 362 -22.74 3.90 13.11
CA VAL A 362 -22.02 5.15 12.80
C VAL A 362 -22.99 6.24 12.38
N SER A 363 -23.91 5.95 11.45
CA SER A 363 -24.93 6.90 11.00
C SER A 363 -25.81 7.36 12.16
N GLY A 364 -26.19 6.42 13.03
CA GLY A 364 -27.01 6.70 14.20
C GLY A 364 -26.31 7.51 15.29
N ILE A 365 -24.99 7.39 15.43
CA ILE A 365 -24.20 8.27 16.31
C ILE A 365 -24.15 9.69 15.73
N VAL A 366 -24.06 9.82 14.40
CA VAL A 366 -24.05 11.12 13.70
C VAL A 366 -25.40 11.84 13.79
N ASP A 367 -26.50 11.15 13.53
CA ASP A 367 -27.84 11.75 13.59
C ASP A 367 -28.46 11.79 15.00
N GLY A 368 -27.81 11.17 15.98
CA GLY A 368 -28.22 11.14 17.39
C GLY A 368 -29.27 10.08 17.73
N SER A 369 -29.63 9.18 16.81
CA SER A 369 -30.55 8.06 17.07
C SER A 369 -29.93 6.91 17.88
N VAL A 370 -28.60 6.80 17.90
CA VAL A 370 -27.85 5.89 18.79
C VAL A 370 -27.27 6.69 19.94
N ALA A 371 -27.59 6.27 21.17
CA ALA A 371 -27.01 6.88 22.36
C ALA A 371 -25.49 6.68 22.38
N SER A 372 -24.75 7.78 22.52
CA SER A 372 -23.29 7.80 22.51
C SER A 372 -22.74 8.65 23.65
N GLN A 373 -21.57 8.29 24.14
CA GLN A 373 -20.76 9.14 25.02
C GLN A 373 -19.76 9.96 24.19
N GLU A 374 -19.09 10.93 24.79
CA GLU A 374 -18.19 11.85 24.11
C GLU A 374 -16.89 12.06 24.89
N VAL A 375 -15.76 12.13 24.17
CA VAL A 375 -14.47 12.60 24.69
C VAL A 375 -13.89 13.67 23.78
N SER A 376 -13.24 14.68 24.35
CA SER A 376 -12.60 15.78 23.64
C SER A 376 -11.08 15.85 23.85
N ALA A 377 -10.50 14.83 24.49
CA ALA A 377 -9.07 14.73 24.75
C ALA A 377 -8.65 13.26 24.88
N SER A 378 -7.40 12.97 24.55
CA SER A 378 -6.79 11.65 24.78
C SER A 378 -6.76 11.30 26.27
N GLY A 379 -7.00 10.02 26.58
CA GLY A 379 -7.01 9.53 27.94
C GLY A 379 -7.77 8.22 28.12
N ASP A 380 -7.88 7.78 29.36
CA ASP A 380 -8.61 6.57 29.72
C ASP A 380 -10.11 6.86 29.87
N ILE A 381 -10.92 6.01 29.24
CA ILE A 381 -12.37 5.98 29.40
C ILE A 381 -12.81 4.66 30.04
N GLN A 382 -13.96 4.73 30.72
CA GLN A 382 -14.66 3.57 31.27
C GLN A 382 -15.96 3.37 30.49
N VAL A 383 -16.04 2.28 29.74
CA VAL A 383 -17.18 1.95 28.90
C VAL A 383 -18.05 0.92 29.62
N PRO A 384 -19.26 1.28 30.09
CA PRO A 384 -20.11 0.36 30.84
C PRO A 384 -20.61 -0.79 29.96
N PHE A 385 -20.73 -1.98 30.55
CA PHE A 385 -21.38 -3.14 29.94
C PHE A 385 -22.06 -4.01 31.00
N ASP A 386 -23.13 -4.71 30.61
CA ASP A 386 -23.95 -5.46 31.57
C ASP A 386 -23.80 -6.99 31.47
N GLU A 387 -23.51 -7.51 30.28
CA GLU A 387 -23.52 -8.94 30.01
C GLU A 387 -22.19 -9.39 29.41
N THR A 388 -21.79 -10.62 29.72
CA THR A 388 -20.67 -11.28 29.05
C THR A 388 -20.97 -11.46 27.56
N GLY A 389 -20.02 -11.08 26.70
CA GLY A 389 -20.21 -11.19 25.26
C GLY A 389 -19.09 -10.57 24.43
N LYS A 390 -19.28 -10.67 23.10
CA LYS A 390 -18.44 -9.98 22.11
C LYS A 390 -19.09 -8.66 21.74
N TYR A 391 -18.33 -7.58 21.80
CA TYR A 391 -18.75 -6.21 21.56
C TYR A 391 -17.83 -5.52 20.56
N VAL A 392 -18.32 -4.40 20.03
CA VAL A 392 -17.58 -3.45 19.21
C VAL A 392 -17.79 -2.07 19.80
N LEU A 393 -16.71 -1.39 20.16
CA LEU A 393 -16.72 0.02 20.48
C LEU A 393 -16.63 0.80 19.17
N VAL A 394 -17.73 1.41 18.75
CA VAL A 394 -17.81 2.24 17.55
C VAL A 394 -17.47 3.68 17.94
N MET A 395 -16.56 4.31 17.21
CA MET A 395 -16.03 5.64 17.48
C MET A 395 -16.22 6.52 16.25
N VAL A 396 -16.82 7.70 16.39
CA VAL A 396 -17.03 8.67 15.32
C VAL A 396 -16.28 9.95 15.66
N MET A 397 -15.36 10.36 14.79
CA MET A 397 -14.51 11.53 14.95
C MET A 397 -15.19 12.77 14.39
N TYR A 398 -15.05 13.90 15.10
CA TYR A 398 -15.58 15.20 14.73
C TYR A 398 -14.46 16.24 14.69
N ASN A 399 -14.55 17.15 13.72
CA ASN A 399 -13.64 18.29 13.62
C ASN A 399 -14.09 19.47 14.54
N ALA A 400 -13.33 20.56 14.54
CA ALA A 400 -13.63 21.74 15.36
C ALA A 400 -14.95 22.45 14.99
N ASN A 401 -15.54 22.16 13.83
CA ASN A 401 -16.83 22.69 13.38
C ASN A 401 -18.02 21.79 13.75
N ASP A 402 -17.79 20.74 14.55
CA ASP A 402 -18.79 19.73 14.90
C ASP A 402 -19.32 18.91 13.70
N GLU A 403 -18.51 18.79 12.65
CA GLU A 403 -18.80 17.94 11.50
C GLU A 403 -18.16 16.56 11.69
N ALA A 404 -18.90 15.49 11.42
CA ALA A 404 -18.36 14.12 11.44
C ALA A 404 -17.40 13.93 10.26
N VAL A 405 -16.16 13.52 10.56
CA VAL A 405 -15.05 13.44 9.59
C VAL A 405 -14.50 12.03 9.39
N GLY A 406 -14.94 11.07 10.20
CA GLY A 406 -14.55 9.66 10.06
C GLY A 406 -15.06 8.80 11.21
N SER A 407 -14.79 7.50 11.14
CA SER A 407 -15.10 6.55 12.21
C SER A 407 -14.08 5.42 12.29
N ASP A 408 -13.90 4.85 13.47
CA ASP A 408 -13.08 3.65 13.72
C ASP A 408 -13.78 2.71 14.72
N VAL A 409 -13.26 1.49 14.90
CA VAL A 409 -13.84 0.47 15.78
C VAL A 409 -12.79 -0.30 16.59
N LEU A 410 -13.15 -0.68 17.83
CA LEU A 410 -12.37 -1.61 18.65
C LEU A 410 -13.22 -2.84 19.02
N ASN A 411 -12.76 -4.03 18.63
CA ASN A 411 -13.42 -5.29 18.98
C ASN A 411 -13.05 -5.72 20.41
N LEU A 412 -14.05 -6.10 21.21
CA LEU A 412 -13.88 -6.43 22.63
C LEU A 412 -14.57 -7.77 22.96
N SER A 413 -13.93 -8.59 23.78
CA SER A 413 -14.58 -9.73 24.45
C SER A 413 -14.63 -9.44 25.95
N LEU A 414 -15.83 -9.20 26.47
CA LEU A 414 -16.03 -8.72 27.83
C LEU A 414 -16.71 -9.80 28.68
N LYS A 415 -16.28 -9.94 29.93
CA LYS A 415 -16.84 -10.88 30.91
C LYS A 415 -17.37 -10.12 32.12
N SER A 416 -18.67 -10.25 32.39
CA SER A 416 -19.30 -9.62 33.55
C SER A 416 -18.81 -10.25 34.86
N SER A 417 -18.70 -9.43 35.90
CA SER A 417 -18.50 -9.88 37.29
C SER A 417 -19.73 -10.59 37.87
N LYS A 418 -20.91 -10.37 37.28
CA LYS A 418 -22.19 -10.95 37.72
C LYS A 418 -22.37 -12.40 37.28
N ASP A 419 -21.54 -12.87 36.34
CA ASP A 419 -21.53 -14.27 35.96
C ASP A 419 -21.16 -15.14 37.17
N ALA A 420 -21.91 -16.21 37.39
CA ALA A 420 -21.55 -17.20 38.40
C ALA A 420 -20.11 -17.65 38.17
N ALA A 421 -19.35 -17.82 39.26
CA ALA A 421 -18.00 -18.36 39.18
C ALA A 421 -18.03 -19.66 38.37
N GLU A 422 -17.20 -19.71 37.33
CA GLU A 422 -17.19 -20.83 36.39
C GLU A 422 -16.91 -22.14 37.14
N VAL A 423 -17.85 -23.08 37.05
CA VAL A 423 -17.69 -24.40 37.67
C VAL A 423 -16.98 -25.30 36.66
N TRP A 424 -15.74 -25.66 36.98
CA TRP A 424 -14.96 -26.59 36.19
C TRP A 424 -15.12 -28.01 36.72
N ASN A 425 -15.49 -28.94 35.83
CA ASN A 425 -15.68 -30.34 36.16
C ASN A 425 -14.47 -31.14 35.67
N ASP A 426 -13.76 -31.80 36.58
CA ASP A 426 -12.62 -32.63 36.25
C ASP A 426 -13.03 -33.77 35.31
N VAL A 427 -12.30 -33.89 34.20
CA VAL A 427 -12.52 -34.89 33.16
C VAL A 427 -11.51 -36.03 33.32
N ALA A 428 -10.21 -35.70 33.36
CA ALA A 428 -9.14 -36.69 33.44
C ALA A 428 -7.85 -36.10 34.00
N ALA A 429 -7.08 -36.94 34.69
CA ALA A 429 -5.69 -36.63 35.03
C ALA A 429 -4.76 -37.03 33.88
N GLY A 430 -3.58 -36.43 33.86
CA GLY A 430 -2.58 -36.68 32.84
C GLY A 430 -1.26 -35.97 33.12
N THR A 431 -0.35 -36.07 32.17
CA THR A 431 0.98 -35.47 32.22
C THR A 431 1.05 -34.35 31.19
N VAL A 432 1.34 -33.14 31.65
CA VAL A 432 1.67 -31.99 30.80
C VAL A 432 3.16 -32.03 30.50
N THR A 433 3.51 -31.81 29.24
CA THR A 433 4.89 -31.54 28.82
C THR A 433 4.92 -30.23 28.03
N ILE A 434 5.61 -29.22 28.56
CA ILE A 434 5.88 -27.96 27.88
C ILE A 434 7.21 -28.05 27.14
N GLY A 435 7.28 -27.58 25.90
CA GLY A 435 8.50 -27.58 25.10
C GLY A 435 8.90 -28.96 24.60
N VAL A 436 7.95 -29.77 24.10
CA VAL A 436 8.25 -31.10 23.51
C VAL A 436 9.15 -30.97 22.29
N LYS A 437 8.89 -29.95 21.45
CA LYS A 437 9.63 -29.73 20.21
C LYS A 437 9.56 -28.27 19.80
N SER A 438 10.72 -27.68 19.48
CA SER A 438 10.79 -26.36 18.85
C SER A 438 10.45 -26.44 17.36
N TYR A 439 9.74 -25.41 16.91
CA TYR A 439 9.48 -25.05 15.53
C TYR A 439 9.93 -23.62 15.23
N GLY A 440 10.75 -23.03 16.12
CA GLY A 440 11.14 -21.63 16.04
C GLY A 440 11.87 -21.27 14.75
N SER A 441 12.58 -22.20 14.11
CA SER A 441 13.16 -21.98 12.77
C SER A 441 12.14 -21.59 11.67
N ILE A 442 10.83 -21.75 11.91
CA ILE A 442 9.77 -21.29 11.01
C ILE A 442 9.49 -19.79 11.17
N LEU A 443 9.59 -19.25 12.39
CA LEU A 443 9.27 -17.85 12.69
C LEU A 443 10.51 -16.96 12.86
N PHE A 444 11.65 -17.56 13.19
CA PHE A 444 12.88 -16.85 13.54
C PHE A 444 14.01 -17.20 12.58
N GLN A 445 14.85 -16.21 12.26
CA GLN A 445 16.06 -16.42 11.44
C GLN A 445 17.01 -17.48 12.04
N LYS A 446 17.01 -17.60 13.36
CA LYS A 446 17.70 -18.65 14.12
C LYS A 446 16.73 -19.22 15.13
N ASP A 447 16.65 -20.54 15.18
CA ASP A 447 15.78 -21.26 16.12
C ASP A 447 16.17 -20.91 17.58
N PRO A 448 15.30 -20.28 18.36
CA PRO A 448 15.55 -19.97 19.77
C PRO A 448 15.50 -21.21 20.66
N GLY A 449 15.02 -22.35 20.17
CA GLY A 449 14.73 -23.53 20.96
C GLY A 449 13.35 -23.46 21.61
N VAL A 450 13.15 -24.30 22.63
CA VAL A 450 11.91 -24.32 23.41
C VAL A 450 11.95 -23.26 24.52
N LEU A 451 10.79 -22.74 24.94
CA LEU A 451 10.67 -21.59 25.84
C LEU A 451 11.48 -21.78 27.13
N MET A 452 11.37 -22.96 27.73
CA MET A 452 12.02 -23.30 29.00
C MET A 452 13.46 -23.79 28.84
N GLY A 453 14.01 -23.77 27.61
CA GLY A 453 15.33 -24.30 27.26
C GLY A 453 15.38 -25.83 27.16
N GLU A 454 14.60 -26.54 27.96
CA GLU A 454 14.40 -27.99 27.92
C GLU A 454 12.93 -28.37 28.19
N PRO A 455 12.47 -29.57 27.79
CA PRO A 455 11.10 -30.00 28.06
C PRO A 455 10.82 -30.10 29.56
N VAL A 456 9.73 -29.48 30.02
CA VAL A 456 9.29 -29.51 31.43
C VAL A 456 8.07 -30.39 31.56
N VAL A 457 8.10 -31.34 32.50
CA VAL A 457 7.03 -32.34 32.71
C VAL A 457 6.38 -32.14 34.07
N THR A 458 5.05 -32.07 34.11
CA THR A 458 4.26 -31.97 35.36
C THR A 458 2.96 -32.76 35.27
N GLU A 459 2.39 -33.13 36.41
CA GLU A 459 1.03 -33.68 36.45
C GLU A 459 0.01 -32.55 36.25
N GLY A 460 -1.10 -32.88 35.58
CA GLY A 460 -2.18 -31.93 35.31
C GLY A 460 -3.57 -32.59 35.29
N VAL A 461 -4.59 -31.79 35.50
CA VAL A 461 -6.00 -32.19 35.42
C VAL A 461 -6.67 -31.44 34.29
N LEU A 462 -7.19 -32.19 33.31
CA LEU A 462 -8.10 -31.70 32.30
C LEU A 462 -9.48 -31.54 32.91
N SER A 463 -10.07 -30.34 32.80
CA SER A 463 -11.43 -30.02 33.23
C SER A 463 -12.27 -29.48 32.07
N GLN A 464 -13.58 -29.69 32.11
CA GLN A 464 -14.54 -29.10 31.18
C GLN A 464 -15.42 -28.08 31.92
N SER A 465 -15.69 -26.95 31.27
CA SER A 465 -16.58 -25.92 31.79
C SER A 465 -18.00 -26.44 31.99
N GLY A 466 -18.61 -26.06 33.11
CA GLY A 466 -19.98 -26.40 33.48
C GLY A 466 -21.00 -25.56 32.73
N SER A 467 -20.64 -24.31 32.39
CA SER A 467 -21.51 -23.37 31.66
C SER A 467 -21.39 -23.50 30.13
N ASP A 468 -20.19 -23.74 29.61
CA ASP A 468 -19.89 -23.88 28.19
C ASP A 468 -19.15 -25.20 27.91
N PRO A 469 -19.84 -26.23 27.42
CA PRO A 469 -19.23 -27.52 27.14
C PRO A 469 -18.13 -27.49 26.08
N THR A 470 -17.98 -26.40 25.32
CA THR A 470 -16.90 -26.26 24.34
C THR A 470 -15.58 -25.86 24.97
N LYS A 471 -15.58 -25.33 26.21
CA LYS A 471 -14.39 -24.85 26.91
C LYS A 471 -13.79 -25.90 27.84
N PHE A 472 -12.47 -26.00 27.79
CA PHE A 472 -11.65 -26.90 28.58
C PHE A 472 -10.49 -26.14 29.18
N ARG A 473 -9.89 -26.72 30.23
CA ARG A 473 -8.62 -26.25 30.77
C ARG A 473 -7.78 -27.40 31.28
N ILE A 474 -6.46 -27.23 31.28
CA ILE A 474 -5.51 -28.12 31.96
C ILE A 474 -4.83 -27.35 33.09
N THR A 475 -4.80 -27.90 34.30
CA THR A 475 -4.18 -27.24 35.46
C THR A 475 -3.39 -28.23 36.33
N PRO A 476 -2.14 -27.91 36.73
CA PRO A 476 -1.32 -26.78 36.25
C PRO A 476 -0.85 -26.97 34.80
N PHE A 477 -0.51 -25.88 34.11
CA PHE A 477 0.21 -25.90 32.84
C PHE A 477 1.67 -25.46 33.03
N ALA A 478 1.93 -24.16 33.17
CA ALA A 478 3.29 -23.60 33.26
C ALA A 478 3.75 -23.27 34.68
N VAL A 479 2.86 -22.74 35.52
CA VAL A 479 3.12 -22.46 36.94
C VAL A 479 2.03 -23.06 37.83
N GLU A 480 2.36 -23.25 39.12
CA GLU A 480 1.43 -23.80 40.11
C GLU A 480 0.15 -22.96 40.15
N LYS A 481 -0.99 -23.57 39.75
CA LYS A 481 -2.35 -22.99 39.61
C LYS A 481 -2.69 -22.29 38.28
N ALA A 482 -1.76 -22.03 37.37
CA ALA A 482 -2.11 -21.44 36.08
C ALA A 482 -2.71 -22.49 35.13
N PRO A 483 -3.91 -22.25 34.57
CA PRO A 483 -4.50 -23.13 33.57
C PRO A 483 -3.96 -22.83 32.16
N LEU A 484 -3.96 -23.84 31.29
CA LEU A 484 -4.07 -23.63 29.84
C LEU A 484 -5.53 -23.82 29.43
N GLU A 485 -6.24 -22.74 29.13
CA GLU A 485 -7.62 -22.81 28.65
C GLU A 485 -7.67 -22.97 27.12
N PHE A 486 -8.62 -23.74 26.62
CA PHE A 486 -8.81 -23.96 25.20
C PHE A 486 -10.26 -24.31 24.84
N THR A 487 -10.61 -24.10 23.58
CA THR A 487 -11.95 -24.38 23.04
C THR A 487 -11.90 -25.51 22.02
N VAL A 488 -12.92 -26.36 21.99
CA VAL A 488 -13.07 -27.46 21.03
C VAL A 488 -14.17 -27.13 20.02
N ALA A 489 -13.80 -27.07 18.74
CA ALA A 489 -14.72 -26.83 17.64
C ALA A 489 -15.53 -28.09 17.25
N LYS A 490 -16.50 -27.91 16.34
CA LYS A 490 -17.41 -28.99 15.90
C LYS A 490 -16.69 -30.17 15.26
N ASP A 491 -15.58 -29.92 14.56
CA ASP A 491 -14.73 -30.95 13.93
C ASP A 491 -13.76 -31.59 14.92
N GLY A 492 -13.56 -30.97 16.09
CA GLY A 492 -12.64 -31.40 17.14
C GLY A 492 -11.27 -30.74 17.08
N SER A 493 -11.08 -29.75 16.20
CA SER A 493 -9.93 -28.85 16.30
C SER A 493 -9.98 -28.10 17.63
N ILE A 494 -8.80 -27.80 18.14
CA ILE A 494 -8.59 -27.08 19.39
C ILE A 494 -8.05 -25.69 19.08
N THR A 495 -8.58 -24.70 19.79
CA THR A 495 -8.16 -23.30 19.72
C THR A 495 -7.73 -22.84 21.10
N VAL A 496 -6.56 -22.22 21.19
CA VAL A 496 -6.03 -21.58 22.38
C VAL A 496 -5.99 -20.08 22.09
N ASP A 497 -6.93 -19.34 22.67
CA ASP A 497 -6.91 -17.87 22.62
C ASP A 497 -5.75 -17.35 23.47
N THR A 498 -5.26 -16.15 23.13
CA THR A 498 -4.18 -15.49 23.87
C THR A 498 -4.53 -15.36 25.35
N GLN A 499 -3.69 -15.94 26.20
CA GLN A 499 -3.85 -15.93 27.66
C GLN A 499 -2.51 -15.83 28.38
N GLU A 500 -2.50 -15.34 29.61
CA GLU A 500 -1.30 -15.34 30.45
C GLU A 500 -0.93 -16.76 30.90
N THR A 501 0.37 -17.07 30.85
CA THR A 501 0.90 -18.36 31.32
C THR A 501 1.21 -18.37 32.81
N GLY A 502 1.34 -17.19 33.43
CA GLY A 502 1.89 -16.99 34.76
C GLY A 502 3.44 -17.03 34.82
N LEU A 503 4.12 -17.27 33.70
CA LEU A 503 5.57 -17.06 33.57
C LEU A 503 5.88 -15.59 33.29
N ALA A 504 7.05 -15.14 33.71
CA ALA A 504 7.54 -13.80 33.40
C ALA A 504 9.06 -13.78 33.22
N LEU A 505 9.55 -12.79 32.46
CA LEU A 505 10.96 -12.42 32.42
C LEU A 505 11.41 -11.84 33.78
N GLN A 506 12.73 -11.72 33.96
CA GLN A 506 13.30 -11.17 35.20
C GLN A 506 12.87 -9.73 35.51
N ASP A 507 12.48 -8.97 34.48
CA ASP A 507 11.97 -7.61 34.61
C ASP A 507 10.47 -7.55 34.95
N GLY A 508 9.80 -8.70 35.04
CA GLY A 508 8.37 -8.81 35.33
C GLY A 508 7.46 -8.84 34.10
N THR A 509 8.00 -8.79 32.88
CA THR A 509 7.21 -8.92 31.65
C THR A 509 6.60 -10.31 31.56
N ALA A 510 5.26 -10.37 31.50
CA ALA A 510 4.52 -11.65 31.46
C ALA A 510 4.59 -12.32 30.09
N PHE A 511 4.70 -13.65 30.08
CA PHE A 511 4.54 -14.46 28.88
C PHE A 511 3.07 -14.79 28.64
N LEU A 512 2.62 -14.49 27.43
CA LEU A 512 1.35 -14.91 26.86
C LEU A 512 1.54 -16.18 26.04
N VAL A 513 0.48 -16.99 25.93
CA VAL A 513 0.42 -18.18 25.07
C VAL A 513 -0.81 -18.13 24.19
N THR A 514 -0.65 -18.51 22.93
CA THR A 514 -1.73 -18.67 21.95
C THR A 514 -1.36 -19.79 20.99
N ASP A 515 -2.34 -20.46 20.37
CA ASP A 515 -2.00 -21.39 19.28
C ASP A 515 -1.62 -20.63 18.00
N ILE A 516 -0.76 -21.22 17.18
CA ILE A 516 -0.17 -20.62 15.98
C ILE A 516 -1.21 -20.21 14.92
N VAL A 517 -2.32 -20.95 14.79
CA VAL A 517 -3.36 -20.62 13.81
C VAL A 517 -4.18 -19.44 14.30
N THR A 518 -4.46 -19.36 15.59
CA THR A 518 -5.10 -18.20 16.22
C THR A 518 -4.21 -16.97 16.18
N TYR A 519 -2.90 -17.13 16.44
CA TYR A 519 -1.92 -16.06 16.40
C TYR A 519 -1.92 -15.29 15.07
N PHE A 520 -1.88 -16.02 13.95
CA PHE A 520 -1.93 -15.42 12.62
C PHE A 520 -3.36 -15.14 12.11
N GLY A 521 -4.40 -15.53 12.87
CA GLY A 521 -5.79 -15.47 12.46
C GLY A 521 -6.17 -16.61 11.49
N ALA A 522 -7.15 -17.43 11.87
CA ALA A 522 -7.51 -18.65 11.13
C ALA A 522 -7.96 -18.43 9.67
N ASP A 523 -8.51 -17.26 9.36
CA ASP A 523 -9.00 -16.92 8.01
C ASP A 523 -7.96 -16.24 7.12
N THR A 524 -6.80 -15.86 7.67
CA THR A 524 -5.70 -15.26 6.90
C THR A 524 -4.94 -16.31 6.10
N ASP A 525 -4.17 -15.87 5.11
CA ASP A 525 -3.34 -16.79 4.30
C ASP A 525 -2.31 -17.52 5.17
N ASN A 526 -1.71 -16.83 6.15
CA ASN A 526 -0.77 -17.44 7.10
C ASN A 526 -1.48 -18.47 8.00
N GLY A 527 -2.63 -18.14 8.57
CA GLY A 527 -3.39 -19.09 9.40
C GLY A 527 -3.78 -20.35 8.63
N LYS A 528 -4.27 -20.20 7.40
CA LYS A 528 -4.59 -21.32 6.50
C LYS A 528 -3.35 -22.14 6.12
N LEU A 529 -2.21 -21.48 5.89
CA LEU A 529 -0.95 -22.13 5.57
C LEU A 529 -0.48 -23.01 6.74
N PHE A 530 -0.43 -22.48 7.96
CA PHE A 530 -0.05 -23.26 9.14
C PHE A 530 -1.00 -24.42 9.38
N ALA A 531 -2.31 -24.19 9.25
CA ALA A 531 -3.30 -25.25 9.37
C ALA A 531 -3.09 -26.36 8.32
N SER A 532 -2.85 -25.99 7.06
CA SER A 532 -2.62 -26.94 5.95
C SER A 532 -1.32 -27.75 6.10
N ASN A 533 -0.32 -27.16 6.77
CA ASN A 533 0.94 -27.83 7.11
C ASN A 533 0.85 -28.69 8.38
N GLY A 534 -0.35 -28.86 8.94
CA GLY A 534 -0.61 -29.78 10.04
C GLY A 534 -0.39 -29.19 11.43
N PHE A 535 -0.20 -27.87 11.56
CA PHE A 535 -0.09 -27.16 12.83
C PHE A 535 -1.47 -26.84 13.44
N LEU A 536 -2.36 -27.85 13.48
CA LEU A 536 -3.65 -27.77 14.14
C LEU A 536 -3.58 -28.44 15.50
N SER A 537 -3.82 -27.68 16.56
CA SER A 537 -3.94 -28.23 17.92
C SER A 537 -5.11 -29.21 17.98
N LYS A 538 -4.90 -30.39 18.59
CA LYS A 538 -5.88 -31.48 18.54
C LYS A 538 -5.68 -32.51 19.65
N TYR A 539 -6.71 -33.33 19.84
CA TYR A 539 -6.64 -34.56 20.60
C TYR A 539 -6.57 -35.78 19.67
N ASP A 540 -5.52 -36.58 19.81
CA ASP A 540 -5.38 -37.89 19.16
C ASP A 540 -5.84 -38.99 20.12
N SER A 541 -7.05 -39.49 19.92
CA SER A 541 -7.64 -40.53 20.78
C SER A 541 -6.87 -41.86 20.75
N SER A 542 -6.16 -42.16 19.65
CA SER A 542 -5.38 -43.40 19.55
C SER A 542 -4.12 -43.37 20.41
N LYS A 543 -3.61 -42.18 20.69
CA LYS A 543 -2.42 -41.93 21.51
C LYS A 543 -2.76 -41.36 22.89
N LYS A 544 -4.04 -41.06 23.14
CA LYS A 544 -4.51 -40.37 24.34
C LYS A 544 -3.77 -39.05 24.59
N LEU A 545 -3.43 -38.35 23.51
CA LEU A 545 -2.51 -37.22 23.53
C LEU A 545 -3.15 -35.97 22.96
N TYR A 546 -3.16 -34.90 23.76
CA TYR A 546 -3.38 -33.55 23.27
C TYR A 546 -2.06 -32.99 22.77
N THR A 547 -2.08 -32.32 21.62
CA THR A 547 -0.95 -31.56 21.09
C THR A 547 -1.41 -30.14 20.81
N PHE A 548 -0.66 -29.17 21.35
CA PHE A 548 -0.88 -27.75 21.19
C PHE A 548 0.33 -27.16 20.45
N PHE A 549 0.10 -26.43 19.36
CA PHE A 549 1.17 -25.74 18.64
C PHE A 549 1.17 -24.28 19.05
N ASN A 550 1.92 -23.96 20.09
CA ASN A 550 1.83 -22.71 20.83
C ASN A 550 2.94 -21.74 20.46
N VAL A 551 2.58 -20.46 20.33
CA VAL A 551 3.51 -19.34 20.28
C VAL A 551 3.46 -18.63 21.62
N TYR A 552 4.64 -18.28 22.13
CA TYR A 552 4.80 -17.54 23.36
C TYR A 552 5.26 -16.12 23.06
N THR A 553 4.47 -15.13 23.50
CA THR A 553 4.71 -13.71 23.23
C THR A 553 4.70 -12.87 24.51
N ASP A 554 5.12 -11.61 24.43
CA ASP A 554 4.75 -10.60 25.43
C ASP A 554 3.51 -9.79 24.98
N ALA A 555 3.07 -8.85 25.82
CA ALA A 555 1.95 -7.96 25.49
C ALA A 555 2.24 -6.97 24.34
N SER A 556 3.50 -6.86 23.90
CA SER A 556 3.93 -6.05 22.75
C SER A 556 4.07 -6.90 21.49
N ASP A 557 3.59 -8.15 21.50
CA ASP A 557 3.65 -9.10 20.41
C ASP A 557 5.07 -9.56 20.01
N ASN A 558 6.05 -9.40 20.91
CA ASN A 558 7.37 -9.99 20.68
C ASN A 558 7.30 -11.50 20.92
N ALA A 559 7.56 -12.31 19.88
CA ALA A 559 7.59 -13.76 20.00
C ALA A 559 8.93 -14.28 20.54
N TYR A 560 8.87 -15.24 21.46
CA TYR A 560 10.03 -15.84 22.13
C TYR A 560 10.23 -17.32 21.79
N ALA A 561 9.15 -18.04 21.55
CA ALA A 561 9.19 -19.45 21.17
C ALA A 561 7.98 -19.82 20.31
N PHE A 562 8.19 -20.76 19.40
CA PHE A 562 7.13 -21.51 18.74
C PHE A 562 7.42 -22.99 18.92
N GLU A 563 6.55 -23.69 19.64
CA GLU A 563 6.80 -25.07 20.07
C GLU A 563 5.52 -25.90 20.11
N SER A 564 5.68 -27.23 20.24
CA SER A 564 4.58 -28.09 20.63
C SER A 564 4.61 -28.40 22.12
N ASP A 565 3.44 -28.26 22.75
CA ASP A 565 3.17 -28.72 24.10
C ASP A 565 2.19 -29.88 24.06
N THR A 566 2.21 -30.74 25.07
CA THR A 566 1.33 -31.91 25.10
C THR A 566 0.69 -32.14 26.45
N PHE A 567 -0.48 -32.79 26.43
CA PHE A 567 -1.09 -33.40 27.60
C PHE A 567 -1.44 -34.85 27.31
N GLU A 568 -0.77 -35.79 27.97
CA GLU A 568 -0.97 -37.22 27.84
C GLU A 568 -1.90 -37.72 28.96
N VAL A 569 -3.00 -38.36 28.59
CA VAL A 569 -4.06 -38.75 29.53
C VAL A 569 -3.73 -40.10 30.18
N THR A 570 -3.98 -40.24 31.49
CA THR A 570 -3.91 -41.54 32.15
C THR A 570 -5.04 -42.50 31.72
N ASP A 571 -4.81 -43.81 31.77
CA ASP A 571 -5.74 -44.83 31.28
C ASP A 571 -7.15 -44.77 31.92
N GLU A 572 -7.27 -44.23 33.14
CA GLU A 572 -8.54 -44.12 33.87
C GLU A 572 -9.49 -43.02 33.33
N GLY A 573 -9.00 -42.13 32.44
CA GLY A 573 -9.72 -40.96 31.95
C GLY A 573 -10.40 -41.08 30.58
N GLU A 574 -10.11 -42.13 29.81
CA GLU A 574 -10.41 -42.19 28.37
C GLU A 574 -11.92 -42.11 28.06
N ALA A 575 -12.75 -42.84 28.80
CA ALA A 575 -14.20 -42.83 28.61
C ALA A 575 -14.83 -41.46 28.94
N LYS A 576 -14.29 -40.76 29.96
CA LYS A 576 -14.76 -39.43 30.35
C LYS A 576 -14.39 -38.38 29.32
N ILE A 577 -13.20 -38.48 28.73
CA ILE A 577 -12.77 -37.60 27.63
C ILE A 577 -13.67 -37.77 26.43
N HIS A 578 -13.94 -39.01 26.01
CA HIS A 578 -14.80 -39.27 24.86
C HIS A 578 -16.19 -38.62 25.04
N ALA A 579 -16.78 -38.77 26.24
CA ALA A 579 -18.05 -38.14 26.56
C ALA A 579 -17.97 -36.60 26.57
N ALA A 580 -16.93 -36.02 27.17
CA ALA A 580 -16.72 -34.58 27.22
C ALA A 580 -16.50 -33.96 25.82
N PHE A 581 -15.68 -34.60 24.98
CA PHE A 581 -15.43 -34.18 23.58
C PHE A 581 -16.68 -34.32 22.71
N ALA A 582 -17.45 -35.39 22.87
CA ALA A 582 -18.71 -35.54 22.16
C ALA A 582 -19.72 -34.44 22.55
N LYS A 583 -19.78 -34.10 23.85
CA LYS A 583 -20.60 -32.99 24.36
C LYS A 583 -20.16 -31.64 23.77
N ALA A 584 -18.85 -31.39 23.72
CA ALA A 584 -18.27 -30.18 23.15
C ALA A 584 -18.59 -30.02 21.66
N LYS A 585 -18.32 -31.05 20.84
CA LYS A 585 -18.63 -31.04 19.40
C LYS A 585 -20.11 -30.78 19.12
N LYS A 586 -21.00 -31.39 19.92
CA LYS A 586 -22.45 -31.18 19.81
C LYS A 586 -22.84 -29.73 20.15
N ALA A 587 -22.28 -29.15 21.21
CA ALA A 587 -22.51 -27.76 21.59
C ALA A 587 -22.00 -26.78 20.50
N ALA A 588 -20.78 -26.99 19.99
CA ALA A 588 -20.20 -26.20 18.92
C ALA A 588 -21.02 -26.26 17.61
N ALA A 589 -21.56 -27.43 17.27
CA ALA A 589 -22.46 -27.60 16.13
C ALA A 589 -23.78 -26.83 16.30
N HIS A 590 -24.34 -26.84 17.51
CA HIS A 590 -25.54 -26.08 17.84
C HIS A 590 -25.31 -24.56 17.73
N HIS A 591 -24.20 -24.04 18.27
CA HIS A 591 -23.81 -22.64 18.12
C HIS A 591 -23.69 -22.24 16.64
N SER A 592 -23.02 -23.06 15.83
CA SER A 592 -22.87 -22.83 14.38
C SER A 592 -24.21 -22.80 13.64
N ALA A 593 -25.14 -23.71 13.98
CA ALA A 593 -26.45 -23.80 13.36
C ALA A 593 -27.34 -22.60 13.70
N VAL A 594 -27.29 -22.10 14.94
CA VAL A 594 -28.02 -20.90 15.37
C VAL A 594 -27.52 -19.66 14.63
N VAL A 595 -26.20 -19.51 14.47
CA VAL A 595 -25.57 -18.41 13.72
C VAL A 595 -25.97 -18.46 12.23
N SER A 596 -25.91 -19.64 11.60
CA SER A 596 -26.31 -19.84 10.20
C SER A 596 -27.81 -19.57 9.97
N ALA A 597 -28.69 -20.04 10.86
CA ALA A 597 -30.12 -19.78 10.78
C ALA A 597 -30.46 -18.29 10.95
N LYS A 598 -29.69 -17.56 11.76
CA LYS A 598 -29.84 -16.10 11.94
C LYS A 598 -29.33 -15.34 10.71
N ALA A 599 -28.19 -15.74 10.14
CA ALA A 599 -27.66 -15.20 8.89
C ALA A 599 -28.61 -15.44 7.69
N HIS A 600 -29.23 -16.62 7.62
CA HIS A 600 -30.24 -16.95 6.60
C HIS A 600 -31.51 -16.09 6.74
N LYS A 601 -32.01 -15.87 7.97
CA LYS A 601 -33.12 -14.94 8.23
C LYS A 601 -32.80 -13.49 7.83
N MET A 602 -31.57 -13.03 8.06
CA MET A 602 -31.11 -11.70 7.61
C MET A 602 -31.01 -11.59 6.08
N PHE A 603 -30.53 -12.63 5.40
CA PHE A 603 -30.47 -12.67 3.94
C PHE A 603 -31.87 -12.64 3.29
N VAL A 604 -32.84 -13.34 3.88
CA VAL A 604 -34.25 -13.32 3.43
C VAL A 604 -34.91 -11.96 3.71
N ALA A 605 -34.62 -11.31 4.85
CA ALA A 605 -35.12 -9.96 5.15
C ALA A 605 -34.58 -8.89 4.19
N LYS A 606 -33.29 -8.97 3.79
CA LYS A 606 -32.69 -8.06 2.79
C LYS A 606 -33.33 -8.20 1.40
N ARG A 607 -33.72 -9.41 0.97
CA ARG A 607 -34.46 -9.61 -0.29
C ARG A 607 -35.87 -9.02 -0.26
N GLY A 608 -36.54 -9.02 0.89
CA GLY A 608 -37.87 -8.41 1.04
C GLY A 608 -37.88 -6.89 0.94
N ALA A 609 -36.75 -6.23 1.25
CA ALA A 609 -36.60 -4.79 1.16
C ALA A 609 -36.24 -4.28 -0.26
N TRP A 610 -35.78 -5.16 -1.16
CA TRP A 610 -35.46 -4.83 -2.56
C TRP A 610 -36.62 -5.10 -3.53
N ALA A 611 -37.72 -5.66 -3.03
CA ALA A 611 -38.94 -5.96 -3.78
C ALA A 611 -40.13 -5.06 -3.40
N LYS A 612 -39.86 -3.90 -2.80
CA LYS A 612 -40.87 -2.85 -2.56
C LYS A 612 -40.40 -1.51 -3.11
#